data_AF-A0A7N5P308-F1
#
_entry.id   AF-A0A7N5P308-F1
#
_cell.length_a   1.000
_cell.length_b   1.000
_cell.length_c   1.000
_cell.angle_alpha   90.00
_cell.angle_beta   90.00
_cell.angle_gamma   90.00
#
_symmetry.space_group_name_H-M   'P 1'
#
loop_
_entity.id
_entity.type
_entity.pdbx_description
1 polymer ?
#
loop_
_entity_poly.entity_id
_entity_poly.type
_entity_poly.pdbx_seq_one_letter_code
_entity_poly.pdbx_strand_id
1 'polypeptide(L)'
;MRGRPCLPARRSGLEHLAAEASRGGAQAGPGAQSGPAPGRPTPGRTCRPVRSRPYPKTAKRSLTMAMILGYWDIRGVSEGAAGLGGKETHGGRKCAAVGTNTTRMFLLRAGCSSALHSGLSFSAPDYDRSQWLNEKFKLGLDFPNLPYLIDGAHKVTQSNAILRYIARKHNLCGETEEEKIRVDILENEVMDTRLYFARMCYNPDFEKLRPGYLEGLPDKLKLYSQFLGKRPWFAGEKLTYVDFLAYDLLDLLYIFEPKCLEAFPNLKEFMARFEGLKKISAYMKSSRFLPSPLFLKIAVWGNK
;
A
#
# COMPACT_ATOMS: atom_id res chain seq x y z
N MET A 1 22.01 -58.12 -21.07
CA MET A 1 20.83 -57.74 -21.86
C MET A 1 20.14 -56.58 -21.18
N ARG A 2 19.89 -55.49 -21.94
CA ARG A 2 18.85 -54.44 -21.79
C ARG A 2 18.85 -53.66 -20.44
N GLY A 3 19.26 -52.40 -20.32
CA GLY A 3 19.40 -51.33 -21.31
C GLY A 3 18.12 -50.50 -21.49
N ARG A 4 17.83 -49.61 -20.51
CA ARG A 4 17.08 -48.31 -20.56
C ARG A 4 15.61 -48.31 -21.09
N PRO A 5 14.73 -47.38 -20.65
CA PRO A 5 14.82 -45.97 -21.06
C PRO A 5 14.65 -44.92 -19.94
N CYS A 6 15.50 -43.90 -20.01
CA CYS A 6 15.25 -42.59 -19.42
C CYS A 6 14.03 -41.97 -20.11
N LEU A 7 13.06 -41.48 -19.33
CA LEU A 7 11.95 -40.70 -19.86
C LEU A 7 12.34 -39.22 -20.00
N PRO A 8 11.87 -38.52 -21.04
CA PRO A 8 12.37 -37.22 -21.46
C PRO A 8 11.84 -36.07 -20.60
N ALA A 9 12.70 -35.07 -20.40
CA ALA A 9 12.35 -33.78 -19.85
C ALA A 9 11.26 -33.11 -20.71
N ARG A 10 10.11 -32.81 -20.11
CA ARG A 10 9.11 -31.92 -20.73
C ARG A 10 9.64 -30.49 -20.70
N ARG A 11 10.26 -30.06 -21.81
CA ARG A 11 10.27 -28.65 -22.22
C ARG A 11 8.88 -28.31 -22.76
N SER A 12 8.22 -27.29 -22.21
CA SER A 12 7.10 -26.64 -22.89
C SER A 12 6.88 -25.22 -22.37
N GLY A 13 7.02 -24.25 -23.26
CA GLY A 13 6.24 -23.02 -23.21
C GLY A 13 6.93 -21.72 -22.80
N LEU A 14 8.18 -21.43 -23.21
CA LEU A 14 8.73 -20.07 -23.11
C LEU A 14 9.82 -19.69 -24.14
N GLU A 15 9.92 -20.42 -25.26
CA GLU A 15 10.88 -20.12 -26.35
C GLU A 15 10.21 -19.63 -27.65
N HIS A 16 9.01 -19.03 -27.59
CA HIS A 16 8.31 -18.55 -28.79
C HIS A 16 7.94 -17.05 -28.83
N LEU A 17 8.58 -16.21 -27.99
CA LEU A 17 8.39 -14.75 -28.01
C LEU A 17 9.70 -13.96 -28.13
N ALA A 18 10.71 -14.54 -28.76
CA ALA A 18 11.98 -13.89 -29.07
C ALA A 18 12.35 -14.09 -30.55
N ALA A 19 11.44 -13.74 -31.47
CA ALA A 19 11.72 -13.76 -32.89
C ALA A 19 10.78 -12.86 -33.69
N GLU A 20 10.54 -11.61 -33.27
CA GLU A 20 9.85 -10.62 -34.10
C GLU A 20 10.12 -9.17 -33.64
N ALA A 21 11.40 -8.79 -33.60
CA ALA A 21 11.81 -7.40 -33.39
C ALA A 21 13.20 -7.13 -33.99
N SER A 22 13.39 -7.45 -35.28
CA SER A 22 14.59 -7.05 -36.03
C SER A 22 14.36 -7.14 -37.54
N ARG A 23 13.32 -6.48 -38.07
CA ARG A 23 13.20 -6.15 -39.50
C ARG A 23 12.40 -4.87 -39.67
N GLY A 24 13.11 -3.75 -39.71
CA GLY A 24 12.58 -2.42 -40.04
C GLY A 24 13.72 -1.56 -40.58
N GLY A 25 14.23 -1.96 -41.74
CA GLY A 25 15.35 -1.32 -42.41
C GLY A 25 15.00 0.09 -42.86
N ALA A 26 15.96 1.00 -42.65
CA ALA A 26 15.98 2.34 -43.22
C ALA A 26 16.02 2.28 -44.76
N GLN A 27 15.17 3.08 -45.40
CA GLN A 27 15.35 3.50 -46.78
C GLN A 27 15.63 4.99 -46.81
N ALA A 28 16.78 5.35 -47.37
CA ALA A 28 17.15 6.71 -47.77
C ALA A 28 16.78 6.89 -49.25
N GLY A 29 16.33 8.09 -49.61
CA GLY A 29 16.14 8.56 -50.99
C GLY A 29 16.16 10.09 -51.05
N PRO A 30 16.67 10.70 -52.15
CA PRO A 30 17.42 11.96 -52.09
C PRO A 30 16.61 13.19 -52.49
N GLY A 31 17.08 14.37 -52.07
CA GLY A 31 16.53 15.65 -52.53
C GLY A 31 17.33 16.84 -52.00
N ALA A 32 18.31 17.29 -52.78
CA ALA A 32 19.05 18.52 -52.56
C ALA A 32 18.20 19.74 -52.95
N GLN A 33 18.25 20.82 -52.16
CA GLN A 33 18.19 22.20 -52.68
C GLN A 33 18.77 23.19 -51.65
N SER A 34 19.45 24.19 -52.20
CA SER A 34 20.44 25.12 -51.64
C SER A 34 19.85 26.40 -51.02
N GLY A 35 20.53 26.91 -49.99
CA GLY A 35 20.61 28.26 -49.34
C GLY A 35 19.67 29.45 -49.70
N PRO A 36 19.66 30.53 -48.87
CA PRO A 36 20.89 31.29 -48.58
C PRO A 36 21.09 31.75 -47.11
N ALA A 37 22.26 32.39 -46.94
CA ALA A 37 23.07 32.72 -45.77
C ALA A 37 22.53 33.83 -44.81
N PRO A 38 23.20 34.09 -43.67
CA PRO A 38 22.67 34.86 -42.54
C PRO A 38 22.95 36.37 -42.65
N GLY A 39 21.99 37.20 -42.23
CA GLY A 39 22.12 38.65 -42.16
C GLY A 39 22.90 39.13 -40.92
N ARG A 40 23.83 40.07 -41.14
CA ARG A 40 24.66 40.77 -40.13
C ARG A 40 23.88 41.79 -39.29
N PRO A 41 24.44 42.24 -38.14
CA PRO A 41 23.75 43.09 -37.16
C PRO A 41 23.89 44.59 -37.45
N THR A 42 22.90 45.39 -37.04
CA THR A 42 22.96 46.86 -37.02
C THR A 42 22.82 47.43 -35.59
N PRO A 43 23.39 48.62 -35.31
CA PRO A 43 23.86 48.99 -33.98
C PRO A 43 22.91 49.94 -33.21
N GLY A 44 22.99 49.86 -31.88
CA GLY A 44 22.86 51.01 -30.98
C GLY A 44 21.44 51.47 -30.61
N ARG A 45 21.04 51.16 -29.36
CA ARG A 45 20.34 52.11 -28.47
C ARG A 45 20.51 51.66 -27.02
N THR A 46 21.27 52.44 -26.27
CA THR A 46 21.46 52.31 -24.82
C THR A 46 20.20 52.76 -24.10
N CYS A 47 19.46 51.83 -23.50
CA CYS A 47 18.36 52.14 -22.58
C CYS A 47 18.84 52.01 -21.13
N ARG A 48 18.79 53.12 -20.38
CA ARG A 48 19.07 53.18 -18.94
C ARG A 48 18.14 52.26 -18.14
N PRO A 49 18.58 51.67 -17.02
CA PRO A 49 17.72 50.82 -16.20
C PRO A 49 16.68 51.67 -15.43
N VAL A 50 15.40 51.42 -15.69
CA VAL A 50 14.29 51.92 -14.86
C VAL A 50 14.18 51.01 -13.64
N ARG A 51 14.41 51.56 -12.43
CA ARG A 51 14.12 50.87 -11.17
C ARG A 51 12.60 50.84 -10.97
N SER A 52 11.96 49.70 -11.24
CA SER A 52 10.57 49.44 -10.84
C SER A 52 10.51 48.76 -9.47
N ARG A 53 9.69 49.31 -8.58
CA ARG A 53 9.48 48.92 -7.18
C ARG A 53 9.06 47.45 -7.03
N PRO A 54 9.43 46.75 -5.94
CA PRO A 54 8.98 45.38 -5.70
C PRO A 54 7.47 45.33 -5.46
N TYR A 55 6.78 44.45 -6.21
CA TYR A 55 5.43 44.02 -5.91
C TYR A 55 5.38 43.32 -4.54
N PRO A 56 4.33 43.52 -3.73
CA PRO A 56 4.18 42.77 -2.49
C PRO A 56 4.10 41.28 -2.82
N LYS A 57 5.00 40.48 -2.24
CA LYS A 57 4.92 39.02 -2.28
C LYS A 57 3.63 38.60 -1.59
N THR A 58 2.55 38.42 -2.35
CA THR A 58 1.43 37.60 -1.91
C THR A 58 2.00 36.21 -1.67
N ALA A 59 2.17 35.85 -0.41
CA ALA A 59 2.44 34.48 -0.02
C ALA A 59 1.33 33.62 -0.63
N LYS A 60 1.66 32.87 -1.70
CA LYS A 60 0.84 31.74 -2.12
C LYS A 60 0.84 30.80 -0.92
N ARG A 61 -0.18 30.90 -0.07
CA ARG A 61 -0.62 29.77 0.73
C ARG A 61 -0.90 28.68 -0.30
N SER A 62 0.04 27.74 -0.44
CA SER A 62 -0.22 26.49 -1.10
C SER A 62 -1.39 25.87 -0.35
N LEU A 63 -2.61 26.00 -0.89
CA LEU A 63 -3.70 25.12 -0.54
C LEU A 63 -3.30 23.74 -1.08
N THR A 64 -2.47 23.02 -0.34
CA THR A 64 -2.40 21.58 -0.49
C THR A 64 -3.78 21.07 -0.12
N MET A 65 -4.60 20.77 -1.13
CA MET A 65 -5.87 20.09 -0.89
C MET A 65 -5.58 18.82 -0.10
N ALA A 66 -6.33 18.60 0.98
CA ALA A 66 -6.17 17.40 1.79
C ALA A 66 -6.47 16.17 0.93
N MET A 67 -5.64 15.14 1.03
CA MET A 67 -5.93 13.87 0.37
C MET A 67 -7.20 13.27 1.01
N ILE A 68 -8.11 12.78 0.19
CA ILE A 68 -9.31 12.08 0.67
C ILE A 68 -8.98 10.60 0.71
N LEU A 69 -8.95 10.03 1.92
CA LEU A 69 -8.77 8.60 2.12
C LEU A 69 -10.14 7.96 2.44
N GLY A 70 -10.61 7.10 1.55
CA GLY A 70 -11.76 6.24 1.78
C GLY A 70 -11.32 4.88 2.31
N TYR A 71 -11.89 4.47 3.43
CA TYR A 71 -11.62 3.19 4.08
C TYR A 71 -12.90 2.66 4.74
N TRP A 72 -12.97 1.35 5.02
CA TRP A 72 -14.02 0.75 5.84
C TRP A 72 -14.01 1.31 7.27
N ASP A 73 -15.09 1.95 7.75
CA ASP A 73 -15.21 2.21 9.19
C ASP A 73 -15.63 0.91 9.89
N ILE A 74 -14.63 0.24 10.47
CA ILE A 74 -14.82 -1.04 11.14
C ILE A 74 -15.57 -0.86 12.48
N ARG A 75 -15.71 0.38 13.00
CA ARG A 75 -16.25 0.63 14.34
C ARG A 75 -17.77 0.62 14.43
N GLY A 76 -18.49 1.04 13.38
CA GLY A 76 -19.97 1.01 13.32
C GLY A 76 -20.70 1.27 14.64
N VAL A 77 -20.77 2.52 15.09
CA VAL A 77 -21.51 2.93 16.31
C VAL A 77 -22.44 4.10 16.01
N SER A 78 -23.75 3.85 16.16
CA SER A 78 -24.64 4.70 16.96
C SER A 78 -25.72 3.82 17.58
N GLU A 79 -26.02 4.06 18.85
CA GLU A 79 -27.07 3.43 19.65
C GLU A 79 -28.46 3.55 18.99
N GLY A 80 -29.32 2.54 19.18
CA GLY A 80 -30.76 2.67 18.95
C GLY A 80 -31.43 1.48 18.25
N ALA A 81 -32.10 0.66 19.07
CA ALA A 81 -33.32 -0.12 18.80
C ALA A 81 -33.36 -1.20 17.68
N ALA A 82 -33.50 -2.45 18.17
CA ALA A 82 -34.45 -3.49 17.78
C ALA A 82 -34.72 -3.83 16.29
N GLY A 83 -34.52 -5.11 15.97
CA GLY A 83 -35.53 -5.90 15.23
C GLY A 83 -35.12 -6.52 13.90
N LEU A 84 -35.11 -7.86 13.90
CA LEU A 84 -35.46 -8.77 12.79
C LEU A 84 -34.46 -8.99 11.63
N GLY A 85 -33.71 -10.10 11.76
CA GLY A 85 -33.85 -11.29 10.91
C GLY A 85 -33.76 -11.14 9.38
N GLY A 86 -32.61 -11.51 8.82
CA GLY A 86 -32.48 -11.85 7.40
C GLY A 86 -31.22 -12.65 7.12
N LYS A 87 -31.37 -13.94 6.76
CA LYS A 87 -30.30 -14.76 6.18
C LYS A 87 -30.13 -14.36 4.72
N GLU A 88 -28.95 -13.95 4.31
CA GLU A 88 -28.54 -14.10 2.90
C GLU A 88 -27.03 -14.34 2.76
N THR A 89 -26.72 -15.38 1.99
CA THR A 89 -25.40 -15.92 1.73
C THR A 89 -24.99 -15.54 0.31
N HIS A 90 -24.03 -14.63 0.13
CA HIS A 90 -23.38 -14.46 -1.18
C HIS A 90 -21.88 -14.16 -1.01
N GLY A 91 -21.07 -15.03 -1.62
CA GLY A 91 -19.62 -15.03 -1.60
C GLY A 91 -19.03 -13.77 -2.25
N GLY A 92 -18.72 -12.78 -1.43
CA GLY A 92 -17.78 -11.72 -1.77
C GLY A 92 -16.40 -12.11 -1.29
N ARG A 93 -15.40 -12.10 -2.17
CA ARG A 93 -13.97 -12.21 -1.81
C ARG A 93 -13.68 -11.26 -0.65
N LYS A 94 -13.46 -11.82 0.54
CA LYS A 94 -13.19 -11.08 1.78
C LYS A 94 -11.76 -10.51 1.68
N CYS A 95 -11.61 -9.33 1.08
CA CYS A 95 -10.33 -8.66 0.94
C CYS A 95 -9.81 -8.21 2.31
N ALA A 96 -8.80 -8.90 2.82
CA ALA A 96 -7.94 -8.38 3.88
C ALA A 96 -6.99 -7.34 3.28
N ALA A 97 -7.52 -6.14 3.07
CA ALA A 97 -6.71 -4.98 2.73
C ALA A 97 -5.73 -4.68 3.87
N VAL A 98 -4.63 -4.02 3.54
CA VAL A 98 -3.73 -3.40 4.53
C VAL A 98 -4.55 -2.44 5.39
N GLY A 99 -4.39 -2.54 6.72
CA GLY A 99 -5.24 -1.88 7.71
C GLY A 99 -5.34 -0.36 7.53
N THR A 100 -6.42 0.23 8.06
CA THR A 100 -6.61 1.69 8.09
C THR A 100 -5.43 2.39 8.76
N ASN A 101 -4.87 1.76 9.80
CA ASN A 101 -3.73 2.30 10.55
C ASN A 101 -2.47 2.36 9.70
N THR A 102 -2.14 1.34 8.91
CA THR A 102 -0.92 1.37 8.09
C THR A 102 -0.92 2.56 7.14
N THR A 103 -2.04 2.79 6.45
CA THR A 103 -2.17 3.89 5.50
C THR A 103 -2.15 5.25 6.22
N ARG A 104 -2.77 5.36 7.40
CA ARG A 104 -2.73 6.58 8.23
C ARG A 104 -1.35 6.87 8.80
N MET A 105 -0.67 5.87 9.33
CA MET A 105 0.71 5.98 9.82
C MET A 105 1.63 6.46 8.69
N PHE A 106 1.42 5.92 7.48
CA PHE A 106 2.20 6.30 6.31
C PHE A 106 1.93 7.75 5.87
N LEU A 107 0.66 8.15 5.76
CA LEU A 107 0.26 9.53 5.44
C LEU A 107 0.81 10.55 6.46
N LEU A 108 0.78 10.22 7.75
CA LEU A 108 1.33 11.08 8.80
C LEU A 108 2.84 11.19 8.70
N ARG A 109 3.55 10.07 8.46
CA ARG A 109 5.00 10.09 8.22
C ARG A 109 5.36 10.99 7.05
N ALA A 110 4.62 10.87 5.95
CA ALA A 110 4.71 11.69 4.74
C ALA A 110 4.39 13.18 5.00
N GLY A 111 3.70 13.51 6.10
CA GLY A 111 3.29 14.88 6.39
C GLY A 111 2.06 15.34 5.61
N CYS A 112 1.30 14.38 5.07
CA CYS A 112 0.04 14.65 4.39
C CYS A 112 -1.08 14.83 5.41
N SER A 113 -1.84 15.92 5.27
CA SER A 113 -3.16 16.02 5.89
C SER A 113 -4.12 15.13 5.10
N SER A 114 -4.82 14.23 5.77
CA SER A 114 -5.86 13.40 5.16
C SER A 114 -7.20 13.69 5.82
N ALA A 115 -8.20 13.96 4.99
CA ALA A 115 -9.59 13.96 5.42
C ALA A 115 -10.10 12.52 5.25
N LEU A 116 -10.62 11.96 6.33
CA LEU A 116 -11.26 10.65 6.28
C LEU A 116 -12.67 10.85 5.73
N HIS A 117 -13.01 10.14 4.66
CA HIS A 117 -14.41 9.96 4.33
C HIS A 117 -14.96 8.83 5.21
N SER A 118 -15.29 9.14 6.48
CA SER A 118 -15.84 8.19 7.47
C SER A 118 -17.29 7.77 7.21
N GLY A 119 -17.84 8.03 6.03
CA GLY A 119 -19.25 7.84 5.73
C GLY A 119 -19.71 6.39 5.56
N LEU A 120 -18.98 5.39 6.09
CA LEU A 120 -19.28 3.96 5.95
C LEU A 120 -19.42 3.32 7.32
N SER A 121 -20.36 3.81 8.14
CA SER A 121 -20.70 3.26 9.44
C SER A 121 -21.66 2.09 9.26
N PHE A 122 -21.22 0.90 9.67
CA PHE A 122 -22.02 -0.33 9.69
C PHE A 122 -22.61 -0.53 11.09
N SER A 123 -23.78 0.05 11.36
CA SER A 123 -24.52 -0.26 12.59
C SER A 123 -24.97 -1.73 12.56
N ALA A 124 -24.89 -2.38 13.73
CA ALA A 124 -25.54 -3.67 13.95
C ALA A 124 -27.06 -3.45 14.10
N PRO A 125 -27.93 -4.43 13.79
CA PRO A 125 -27.61 -5.84 13.52
C PRO A 125 -27.26 -6.20 12.07
N ASP A 126 -27.49 -5.33 11.09
CA ASP A 126 -27.68 -5.79 9.70
C ASP A 126 -26.49 -5.63 8.73
N TYR A 127 -25.31 -5.20 9.22
CA TYR A 127 -24.11 -5.01 8.37
C TYR A 127 -24.46 -4.25 7.07
N ASP A 128 -24.98 -3.02 7.24
CA ASP A 128 -25.50 -2.25 6.11
C ASP A 128 -24.39 -1.71 5.19
N ARG A 129 -24.22 -2.36 4.04
CA ARG A 129 -23.30 -1.96 2.96
C ARG A 129 -23.85 -0.84 2.07
N SER A 130 -25.09 -0.41 2.25
CA SER A 130 -25.74 0.58 1.40
C SER A 130 -24.92 1.87 1.30
N GLN A 131 -24.36 2.36 2.40
CA GLN A 131 -23.54 3.58 2.42
C GLN A 131 -22.37 3.52 1.42
N TRP A 132 -21.71 2.35 1.30
CA TRP A 132 -20.64 2.16 0.32
C TRP A 132 -21.19 1.89 -1.06
N LEU A 133 -22.14 0.97 -1.17
CA LEU A 133 -22.67 0.52 -2.46
C LEU A 133 -23.35 1.67 -3.22
N ASN A 134 -23.96 2.61 -2.51
CA ASN A 134 -24.60 3.80 -3.07
C ASN A 134 -23.59 4.80 -3.65
N GLU A 135 -22.36 4.85 -3.13
CA GLU A 135 -21.32 5.79 -3.57
C GLU A 135 -20.26 5.14 -4.48
N LYS A 136 -20.12 3.81 -4.43
CA LYS A 136 -19.04 3.04 -5.08
C LYS A 136 -18.75 3.46 -6.51
N PHE A 137 -19.77 3.62 -7.34
CA PHE A 137 -19.63 3.93 -8.77
C PHE A 137 -19.73 5.43 -9.10
N LYS A 138 -19.92 6.30 -8.09
CA LYS A 138 -20.08 7.76 -8.26
C LYS A 138 -18.77 8.54 -8.08
N LEU A 139 -17.74 7.90 -7.54
CA LEU A 139 -16.45 8.55 -7.22
C LEU A 139 -15.51 8.67 -8.44
N GLY A 140 -15.87 8.04 -9.57
CA GLY A 140 -15.04 8.00 -10.79
C GLY A 140 -13.71 7.27 -10.58
N LEU A 141 -13.73 6.19 -9.80
CA LEU A 141 -12.60 5.26 -9.63
C LEU A 141 -12.58 4.28 -10.81
N ASP A 142 -11.41 3.98 -11.37
CA ASP A 142 -11.29 3.02 -12.50
C ASP A 142 -11.70 1.60 -12.09
N PHE A 143 -11.28 1.17 -10.90
CA PHE A 143 -11.65 -0.12 -10.29
C PHE A 143 -12.24 0.10 -8.89
N PRO A 144 -13.53 0.48 -8.77
CA PRO A 144 -14.12 0.89 -7.50
C PRO A 144 -13.95 -0.12 -6.37
N ASN A 145 -13.16 0.25 -5.37
CA ASN A 145 -12.85 -0.61 -4.23
C ASN A 145 -12.46 0.22 -3.00
N LEU A 146 -12.36 -0.45 -1.86
CA LEU A 146 -11.79 0.09 -0.63
C LEU A 146 -10.49 -0.67 -0.28
N PRO A 147 -9.45 0.04 0.20
CA PRO A 147 -9.36 1.49 0.31
C PRO A 147 -9.22 2.20 -1.05
N TYR A 148 -9.54 3.50 -1.04
CA TYR A 148 -9.26 4.42 -2.14
C TYR A 148 -8.60 5.71 -1.64
N LEU A 149 -7.78 6.35 -2.47
CA LEU A 149 -7.17 7.64 -2.25
C LEU A 149 -7.54 8.58 -3.40
N ILE A 150 -8.07 9.76 -3.09
CA ILE A 150 -8.28 10.84 -4.07
C ILE A 150 -7.37 12.00 -3.70
N ASP A 151 -6.54 12.40 -4.66
CA ASP A 151 -5.57 13.48 -4.54
C ASP A 151 -5.60 14.34 -5.81
N GLY A 152 -6.44 15.37 -5.79
CA GLY A 152 -6.75 16.19 -6.96
C GLY A 152 -7.34 15.35 -8.09
N ALA A 153 -6.65 15.30 -9.23
CA ALA A 153 -7.04 14.49 -10.38
C ALA A 153 -6.71 13.00 -10.23
N HIS A 154 -5.83 12.62 -9.29
CA HIS A 154 -5.42 11.24 -9.10
C HIS A 154 -6.41 10.50 -8.21
N LYS A 155 -6.89 9.35 -8.70
CA LYS A 155 -7.83 8.47 -7.99
C LYS A 155 -7.25 7.07 -7.98
N VAL A 156 -6.83 6.60 -6.82
CA VAL A 156 -6.04 5.38 -6.67
C VAL A 156 -6.79 4.40 -5.78
N THR A 157 -6.99 3.18 -6.27
CA THR A 157 -7.48 2.02 -5.51
C THR A 157 -6.38 0.98 -5.35
N GLN A 158 -6.60 -0.05 -4.53
CA GLN A 158 -5.60 -1.04 -4.08
C GLN A 158 -4.62 -0.48 -3.04
N SER A 159 -4.56 -1.12 -1.87
CA SER A 159 -3.76 -0.63 -0.74
C SER A 159 -2.28 -0.45 -1.06
N ASN A 160 -1.67 -1.42 -1.75
CA ASN A 160 -0.25 -1.34 -2.11
C ASN A 160 0.02 -0.25 -3.15
N ALA A 161 -0.90 -0.03 -4.09
CA ALA A 161 -0.78 1.06 -5.06
C ALA A 161 -0.89 2.44 -4.38
N ILE A 162 -1.80 2.58 -3.41
CA ILE A 162 -1.93 3.79 -2.56
C ILE A 162 -0.63 4.04 -1.78
N LEU A 163 -0.08 3.00 -1.12
CA LEU A 163 1.18 3.12 -0.39
C LEU A 163 2.35 3.48 -1.32
N ARG A 164 2.51 2.80 -2.45
CA ARG A 164 3.55 3.11 -3.44
C ARG A 164 3.40 4.54 -4.01
N TYR A 165 2.16 5.01 -4.24
CA TYR A 165 1.88 6.39 -4.68
C TYR A 165 2.38 7.42 -3.68
N ILE A 166 2.02 7.26 -2.40
CA ILE A 166 2.49 8.14 -1.33
C ILE A 166 4.01 8.00 -1.17
N ALA A 167 4.56 6.78 -1.29
CA ALA A 167 5.99 6.54 -1.11
C ALA A 167 6.83 7.28 -2.15
N ARG A 168 6.41 7.25 -3.41
CA ARG A 168 7.07 7.99 -4.49
C ARG A 168 7.04 9.50 -4.29
N LYS A 169 5.93 10.04 -3.75
CA LYS A 169 5.84 11.48 -3.43
C LYS A 169 6.78 11.94 -2.32
N HIS A 170 7.23 11.02 -1.47
CA HIS A 170 7.99 11.33 -0.25
C HIS A 170 9.35 10.63 -0.17
N ASN A 171 9.84 10.04 -1.27
CA ASN A 171 11.11 9.32 -1.34
C ASN A 171 11.23 8.20 -0.28
N LEU A 172 10.17 7.39 -0.16
CA LEU A 172 10.09 6.24 0.77
C LEU A 172 10.06 4.90 0.01
N CYS A 173 10.65 4.87 -1.19
CA CYS A 173 10.88 3.65 -1.98
C CYS A 173 12.34 3.22 -1.87
N GLY A 174 12.66 1.99 -2.29
CA GLY A 174 14.05 1.58 -2.47
C GLY A 174 14.74 2.41 -3.55
N GLU A 175 15.96 2.83 -3.27
CA GLU A 175 16.79 3.68 -4.14
C GLU A 175 17.70 2.83 -5.03
N THR A 176 18.26 1.75 -4.48
CA THR A 176 19.10 0.79 -5.22
C THR A 176 18.29 -0.39 -5.74
N GLU A 177 18.84 -1.12 -6.71
CA GLU A 177 18.20 -2.34 -7.22
C GLU A 177 18.00 -3.39 -6.12
N GLU A 178 18.97 -3.52 -5.22
CA GLU A 178 18.90 -4.45 -4.10
C GLU A 178 17.79 -4.07 -3.10
N GLU A 179 17.61 -2.78 -2.83
CA GLU A 179 16.51 -2.29 -2.00
C GLU A 179 15.16 -2.51 -2.69
N LYS A 180 15.06 -2.29 -4.01
CA LYS A 180 13.82 -2.55 -4.77
C LYS A 180 13.45 -4.02 -4.76
N ILE A 181 14.40 -4.92 -4.96
CA ILE A 181 14.19 -6.37 -4.87
C ILE A 181 13.63 -6.72 -3.48
N ARG A 182 14.24 -6.19 -2.40
CA ARG A 182 13.73 -6.45 -1.04
C ARG A 182 12.34 -5.89 -0.80
N VAL A 183 12.08 -4.67 -1.28
CA VAL A 183 10.76 -4.02 -1.22
C VAL A 183 9.70 -4.87 -1.92
N ASP A 184 9.98 -5.34 -3.13
CA ASP A 184 9.01 -6.09 -3.94
C ASP A 184 8.76 -7.49 -3.35
N ILE A 185 9.81 -8.19 -2.87
CA ILE A 185 9.64 -9.47 -2.17
C ILE A 185 8.79 -9.29 -0.92
N LEU A 186 9.16 -8.33 -0.06
CA LEU A 186 8.51 -8.17 1.24
C LEU A 186 7.06 -7.69 1.12
N GLU A 187 6.76 -6.79 0.17
CA GLU A 187 5.40 -6.34 -0.06
C GLU A 187 4.46 -7.52 -0.37
N ASN A 188 4.88 -8.43 -1.25
CA ASN A 188 4.08 -9.59 -1.63
C ASN A 188 4.02 -10.63 -0.50
N GLU A 189 5.14 -10.89 0.17
CA GLU A 189 5.22 -11.87 1.26
C GLU A 189 4.34 -11.48 2.47
N VAL A 190 4.32 -10.18 2.81
CA VAL A 190 3.44 -9.63 3.85
C VAL A 190 1.98 -9.81 3.45
N MET A 191 1.63 -9.59 2.18
CA MET A 191 0.27 -9.77 1.69
C MET A 191 -0.16 -11.24 1.74
N ASP A 192 0.68 -12.18 1.31
CA ASP A 192 0.36 -13.61 1.38
C ASP A 192 0.13 -14.07 2.83
N THR A 193 0.98 -13.62 3.75
CA THR A 193 0.85 -13.93 5.17
C THR A 193 -0.43 -13.35 5.77
N ARG A 194 -0.74 -12.08 5.43
CA ARG A 194 -1.97 -11.41 5.87
C ARG A 194 -3.22 -12.09 5.33
N LEU A 195 -3.23 -12.46 4.06
CA LEU A 195 -4.37 -13.14 3.42
C LEU A 195 -4.58 -14.52 4.04
N TYR A 196 -3.51 -15.28 4.30
CA TYR A 196 -3.59 -16.57 4.96
C TYR A 196 -4.16 -16.45 6.38
N PHE A 197 -3.64 -15.52 7.18
CA PHE A 197 -4.15 -15.25 8.52
C PHE A 197 -5.62 -14.81 8.51
N ALA A 198 -5.97 -13.85 7.65
CA ALA A 198 -7.36 -13.38 7.55
C ALA A 198 -8.33 -14.48 7.14
N ARG A 199 -7.96 -15.36 6.20
CA ARG A 199 -8.82 -16.50 5.80
C ARG A 199 -9.20 -17.36 7.01
N MET A 200 -8.26 -17.62 7.91
CA MET A 200 -8.52 -18.32 9.16
C MET A 200 -9.46 -17.52 10.07
N CYS A 201 -9.21 -16.23 10.29
CA CYS A 201 -10.04 -15.38 11.16
C CYS A 201 -11.50 -15.22 10.69
N TYR A 202 -11.78 -15.37 9.39
CA TYR A 202 -13.14 -15.35 8.83
C TYR A 202 -13.75 -16.75 8.63
N ASN A 203 -13.06 -17.82 9.02
CA ASN A 203 -13.52 -19.20 8.86
C ASN A 203 -14.37 -19.62 10.08
N PRO A 204 -15.57 -20.19 9.89
CA PRO A 204 -16.37 -20.75 10.99
C PRO A 204 -15.65 -21.80 11.84
N ASP A 205 -14.70 -22.54 11.26
CA ASP A 205 -13.86 -23.53 11.96
C ASP A 205 -12.58 -22.91 12.58
N PHE A 206 -12.54 -21.59 12.81
CA PHE A 206 -11.39 -20.87 13.35
C PHE A 206 -10.73 -21.59 14.55
N GLU A 207 -11.52 -22.02 15.55
CA GLU A 207 -10.99 -22.69 16.75
C GLU A 207 -10.28 -24.02 16.45
N LYS A 208 -10.67 -24.72 15.37
CA LYS A 208 -10.00 -25.97 14.93
C LYS A 208 -8.73 -25.68 14.14
N LEU A 209 -8.69 -24.57 13.40
CA LEU A 209 -7.57 -24.18 12.55
C LEU A 209 -6.46 -23.47 13.33
N ARG A 210 -6.82 -22.76 14.40
CA ARG A 210 -5.91 -21.95 15.22
C ARG A 210 -4.69 -22.72 15.74
N PRO A 211 -4.82 -23.93 16.32
CA PRO A 211 -3.65 -24.67 16.82
C PRO A 211 -2.60 -24.93 15.73
N GLY A 212 -3.00 -25.37 14.54
CA GLY A 212 -2.08 -25.62 13.43
C GLY A 212 -1.45 -24.33 12.88
N TYR A 213 -2.17 -23.21 12.91
CA TYR A 213 -1.59 -21.91 12.58
C TYR A 213 -0.51 -21.50 13.58
N LEU A 214 -0.77 -21.67 14.88
CA LEU A 214 0.17 -21.33 15.95
C LEU A 214 1.43 -22.21 15.92
N GLU A 215 1.29 -23.47 15.53
CA GLU A 215 2.43 -24.39 15.35
C GLU A 215 3.38 -23.91 14.23
N GLY A 216 2.85 -23.43 13.10
CA GLY A 216 3.65 -22.94 11.98
C GLY A 216 4.12 -21.48 12.10
N LEU A 217 3.55 -20.70 13.04
CA LEU A 217 3.84 -19.27 13.18
C LEU A 217 5.33 -18.97 13.48
N PRO A 218 6.04 -19.70 14.37
CA PRO A 218 7.46 -19.47 14.63
C PRO A 218 8.33 -19.62 13.38
N ASP A 219 8.08 -20.64 12.56
CA ASP A 219 8.84 -20.86 11.32
C ASP A 219 8.61 -19.72 10.32
N LYS A 220 7.38 -19.21 10.23
CA LYS A 220 7.08 -18.04 9.40
C LYS A 220 7.82 -16.79 9.90
N LEU A 221 7.77 -16.51 11.20
CA LEU A 221 8.45 -15.35 11.81
C LEU A 221 9.98 -15.45 11.72
N LYS A 222 10.53 -16.65 11.74
CA LYS A 222 11.95 -16.90 11.49
C LYS A 222 12.39 -16.42 10.11
N LEU A 223 11.57 -16.61 9.07
CA LEU A 223 11.87 -16.10 7.72
C LEU A 223 11.93 -14.56 7.71
N TYR A 224 10.98 -13.88 8.35
CA TYR A 224 11.01 -12.41 8.50
C TYR A 224 12.24 -11.93 9.30
N SER A 225 12.55 -12.61 10.40
CA SER A 225 13.73 -12.30 11.23
C SER A 225 15.03 -12.45 10.44
N GLN A 226 15.18 -13.52 9.67
CA GLN A 226 16.34 -13.75 8.81
C GLN A 226 16.41 -12.72 7.66
N PHE A 227 15.26 -12.40 7.05
CA PHE A 227 15.17 -11.44 5.98
C PHE A 227 15.45 -10.00 6.45
N LEU A 228 15.08 -9.62 7.67
CA LEU A 228 15.52 -8.36 8.27
C LEU A 228 17.03 -8.39 8.58
N GLY A 229 17.50 -9.49 9.18
CA GLY A 229 18.88 -9.68 9.56
C GLY A 229 19.32 -8.65 10.61
N LYS A 230 20.41 -7.93 10.32
CA LYS A 230 20.98 -6.87 11.17
C LYS A 230 20.59 -5.45 10.74
N ARG A 231 19.83 -5.31 9.64
CA ARG A 231 19.45 -4.00 9.11
C ARG A 231 18.47 -3.30 10.07
N PRO A 232 18.50 -1.96 10.16
CA PRO A 232 17.53 -1.22 10.96
C PRO A 232 16.12 -1.25 10.34
N TRP A 233 16.03 -1.36 9.02
CA TRP A 233 14.79 -1.42 8.23
C TRP A 233 14.87 -2.55 7.20
N PHE A 234 13.73 -3.01 6.71
CA PHE A 234 13.65 -4.22 5.90
C PHE A 234 14.34 -4.09 4.53
N ALA A 235 14.29 -2.92 3.90
CA ALA A 235 14.95 -2.68 2.63
C ALA A 235 16.47 -2.43 2.78
N GLY A 236 16.89 -1.82 3.91
CA GLY A 236 18.26 -1.37 4.12
C GLY A 236 18.39 -0.39 5.29
N GLU A 237 19.21 0.65 5.11
CA GLU A 237 19.49 1.65 6.15
C GLU A 237 18.39 2.70 6.30
N LYS A 238 17.56 2.88 5.27
CA LYS A 238 16.48 3.88 5.23
C LYS A 238 15.11 3.24 5.41
N LEU A 239 14.25 3.95 6.14
CA LEU A 239 12.84 3.62 6.27
C LEU A 239 12.15 3.75 4.90
N THR A 240 11.42 2.72 4.51
CA THR A 240 10.60 2.66 3.30
C THR A 240 9.15 2.32 3.63
N TYR A 241 8.26 2.34 2.64
CA TYR A 241 6.85 2.02 2.87
C TYR A 241 6.61 0.55 3.27
N VAL A 242 7.50 -0.38 2.93
CA VAL A 242 7.34 -1.80 3.30
C VAL A 242 7.58 -2.05 4.79
N ASP A 243 8.28 -1.16 5.49
CA ASP A 243 8.40 -1.22 6.94
C ASP A 243 7.05 -0.96 7.63
N PHE A 244 6.17 -0.17 7.02
CA PHE A 244 4.80 0.03 7.52
C PHE A 244 3.97 -1.24 7.34
N LEU A 245 4.11 -1.91 6.20
CA LEU A 245 3.46 -3.19 5.93
C LEU A 245 3.90 -4.27 6.91
N ALA A 246 5.21 -4.38 7.12
CA ALA A 246 5.81 -5.33 8.05
C ALA A 246 5.39 -5.05 9.51
N TYR A 247 5.43 -3.79 9.95
CA TYR A 247 4.95 -3.40 11.27
C TYR A 247 3.50 -3.80 11.50
N ASP A 248 2.59 -3.45 10.57
CA ASP A 248 1.16 -3.76 10.72
C ASP A 248 0.88 -5.27 10.77
N LEU A 249 1.65 -6.08 10.01
CA LEU A 249 1.54 -7.53 10.08
C LEU A 249 2.09 -8.08 11.42
N LEU A 250 3.27 -7.62 11.85
CA LEU A 250 3.89 -8.11 13.08
C LEU A 250 3.09 -7.70 14.32
N ASP A 251 2.52 -6.49 14.35
CA ASP A 251 1.60 -6.02 15.38
C ASP A 251 0.34 -6.91 15.44
N LEU A 252 -0.26 -7.19 14.28
CA LEU A 252 -1.42 -8.08 14.17
C LEU A 252 -1.13 -9.48 14.74
N LEU A 253 0.03 -10.05 14.42
CA LEU A 253 0.45 -11.36 14.91
C LEU A 253 0.79 -11.32 16.41
N TYR A 254 1.35 -10.22 16.90
CA TYR A 254 1.61 -10.00 18.32
C TYR A 254 0.31 -9.90 19.14
N ILE A 255 -0.70 -9.20 18.63
CA ILE A 255 -2.04 -9.16 19.24
C ILE A 255 -2.68 -10.56 19.25
N PHE A 256 -2.46 -11.34 18.19
CA PHE A 256 -2.99 -12.70 18.08
C PHE A 256 -2.32 -13.70 19.04
N GLU A 257 -0.99 -13.63 19.16
CA GLU A 257 -0.17 -14.47 20.03
C GLU A 257 0.96 -13.62 20.65
N PRO A 258 0.77 -13.08 21.87
CA PRO A 258 1.70 -12.13 22.50
C PRO A 258 3.13 -12.64 22.68
N LYS A 259 3.34 -13.96 22.68
CA LYS A 259 4.68 -14.56 22.83
C LYS A 259 5.37 -14.85 21.50
N CYS A 260 4.71 -14.63 20.36
CA CYS A 260 5.24 -15.06 19.06
C CYS A 260 6.57 -14.40 18.67
N LEU A 261 6.88 -13.21 19.20
CA LEU A 261 8.13 -12.49 18.93
C LEU A 261 9.23 -12.74 19.97
N GLU A 262 9.00 -13.52 21.03
CA GLU A 262 9.98 -13.69 22.13
C GLU A 262 11.33 -14.23 21.64
N ALA A 263 11.30 -15.19 20.71
CA ALA A 263 12.47 -15.82 20.10
C ALA A 263 13.20 -14.94 19.05
N PHE A 264 12.65 -13.79 18.67
CA PHE A 264 13.14 -12.96 17.57
C PHE A 264 13.49 -11.54 18.06
N PRO A 265 14.66 -11.36 18.72
CA PRO A 265 15.03 -10.07 19.30
C PRO A 265 15.10 -8.94 18.26
N ASN A 266 15.60 -9.22 17.06
CA ASN A 266 15.67 -8.21 15.99
C ASN A 266 14.28 -7.72 15.52
N LEU A 267 13.26 -8.59 15.52
CA LEU A 267 11.88 -8.19 15.22
C LEU A 267 11.29 -7.34 16.35
N LYS A 268 11.55 -7.69 17.62
CA LYS A 268 11.14 -6.85 18.77
C LYS A 268 11.79 -5.47 18.71
N GLU A 269 13.08 -5.41 18.38
CA GLU A 269 13.81 -4.15 18.20
C GLU A 269 13.26 -3.33 17.02
N PHE A 270 12.90 -3.98 15.91
CA PHE A 270 12.25 -3.33 14.78
C PHE A 270 10.90 -2.70 15.20
N MET A 271 10.05 -3.44 15.92
CA MET A 271 8.76 -2.94 16.43
C MET A 271 8.96 -1.69 17.29
N ALA A 272 9.85 -1.77 18.29
CA ALA A 272 10.17 -0.66 19.18
C ALA A 272 10.74 0.55 18.43
N ARG A 273 11.61 0.33 17.43
CA ARG A 273 12.17 1.39 16.59
C ARG A 273 11.09 2.09 15.77
N PHE A 274 10.17 1.33 15.18
CA PHE A 274 9.06 1.86 14.41
C PHE A 274 8.11 2.70 15.26
N GLU A 275 7.71 2.18 16.43
CA GLU A 275 6.86 2.88 17.39
C GLU A 275 7.52 4.14 17.98
N GLY A 276 8.86 4.11 18.12
CA GLY A 276 9.68 5.22 18.57
C GLY A 276 9.81 6.37 17.57
N LEU A 277 9.37 6.21 16.31
CA LEU A 277 9.36 7.30 15.34
C LEU A 277 8.44 8.42 15.84
N LYS A 278 8.98 9.64 16.01
CA LYS A 278 8.27 10.79 16.64
C LYS A 278 6.81 10.96 16.17
N LYS A 279 6.57 10.92 14.86
CA LYS A 279 5.22 11.08 14.29
C LYS A 279 4.31 9.86 14.52
N ILE A 280 4.88 8.66 14.57
CA ILE A 280 4.15 7.40 14.83
C ILE A 280 3.75 7.33 16.30
N SER A 281 4.71 7.56 17.22
CA SER A 281 4.43 7.64 18.66
C SER A 281 3.34 8.66 18.98
N ALA A 282 3.41 9.85 18.36
CA ALA A 282 2.38 10.88 18.53
C ALA A 282 1.02 10.46 17.96
N TYR A 283 0.99 9.74 16.84
CA TYR A 283 -0.24 9.22 16.25
C TYR A 283 -0.91 8.17 17.13
N MET A 284 -0.15 7.19 17.62
CA MET A 284 -0.65 6.10 18.46
C MET A 284 -1.28 6.60 19.77
N LYS A 285 -0.84 7.76 20.27
CA LYS A 285 -1.40 8.44 21.45
C LYS A 285 -2.61 9.32 21.14
N SER A 286 -2.97 9.50 19.87
CA SER A 286 -4.07 10.38 19.46
C SER A 286 -5.39 9.62 19.33
N SER A 287 -6.51 10.33 19.47
CA SER A 287 -7.86 9.78 19.25
C SER A 287 -8.13 9.28 17.82
N ARG A 288 -7.20 9.53 16.89
CA ARG A 288 -7.26 9.03 15.50
C ARG A 288 -6.70 7.62 15.35
N PHE A 289 -5.94 7.12 16.32
CA PHE A 289 -5.42 5.76 16.29
C PHE A 289 -6.55 4.76 16.58
N LEU A 290 -6.64 3.70 15.78
CA LEU A 290 -7.72 2.72 15.85
C LEU A 290 -7.15 1.32 16.14
N PRO A 291 -6.81 0.98 17.39
CA PRO A 291 -6.18 -0.31 17.71
C PRO A 291 -7.10 -1.51 17.49
N SER A 292 -8.42 -1.32 17.58
CA SER A 292 -9.43 -2.33 17.31
C SER A 292 -10.73 -1.67 16.79
N PRO A 293 -11.65 -2.45 16.20
CA PRO A 293 -11.51 -3.83 15.74
C PRO A 293 -10.52 -3.99 14.56
N LEU A 294 -9.86 -5.15 14.49
CA LEU A 294 -8.84 -5.47 13.46
C LEU A 294 -9.47 -5.93 12.14
N PHE A 295 -10.59 -6.64 12.24
CA PHE A 295 -11.37 -7.18 11.12
C PHE A 295 -12.82 -6.74 11.20
N LEU A 296 -13.56 -6.96 10.13
CA LEU A 296 -15.00 -6.67 10.06
C LEU A 296 -15.76 -7.48 11.12
N LYS A 297 -16.92 -6.96 11.54
CA LYS A 297 -17.80 -7.59 12.54
C LYS A 297 -18.13 -9.08 12.26
N ILE A 298 -18.13 -9.50 11.00
CA ILE A 298 -18.39 -10.87 10.54
C ILE A 298 -17.20 -11.84 10.71
N ALA A 299 -16.02 -11.35 11.09
CA ALA A 299 -14.90 -12.23 11.44
C ALA A 299 -15.18 -12.95 12.76
N VAL A 300 -14.65 -14.15 12.92
CA VAL A 300 -14.72 -14.92 14.17
C VAL A 300 -13.74 -14.36 15.20
N TRP A 301 -12.56 -13.92 14.75
CA TRP A 301 -11.54 -13.30 15.60
C TRP A 301 -11.21 -11.87 15.13
N GLY A 302 -10.87 -10.99 16.08
CA GLY A 302 -10.46 -9.60 15.81
C GLY A 302 -11.61 -8.68 15.37
N ASN A 303 -12.85 -9.09 15.59
CA ASN A 303 -14.07 -8.36 15.19
C ASN A 303 -14.58 -7.35 16.22
N LYS A 304 -13.86 -7.19 17.34
CA LYS A 304 -14.15 -6.26 18.44
C LYS A 304 -12.90 -5.44 18.77
#